data_AF-A0A5P8E665-F1
#
_entry.id   AF-A0A5P8E665-F1
#
_cell.length_a   1.000
_cell.length_b   1.000
_cell.length_c   1.000
_cell.angle_alpha   90.00
_cell.angle_beta   90.00
_cell.angle_gamma   90.00
#
_symmetry.space_group_name_H-M   'P 1'
#
loop_
_entity.id
_entity.type
_entity.pdbx_description
1 polymer ?
#
loop_
_entity_poly.entity_id
_entity_poly.type
_entity_poly.pdbx_seq_one_letter_code
_entity_poly.pdbx_strand_id
1 'polypeptide(L)'
;MFSQELQKLIEASLVDGRITDEERAVIRNRAVSEGINPAEVDMILDAEVQKIRQRQQAAMNKVKKCPNCGEIMPALSGVCPSCGHTVGVNRNDDNELLALIENMENALVALKSGKNDKMQKALVEKYRRMARTLYAEDKKVQYLLSEIDSELLIHNKSKRTKNIIIGCIVFIVLIFTLFIYKSCKGDGPKEIISKVTILVNEGNLDEATALVEEFRSKKKNSEGDIMSAYETICNARIEKGEYDKAINIFGSGHPGSLYRLKANVIKKSIDKCINEGKYDEAIQFYNTSSLNLGITFENIIYKCIDHMKTKGEETSIKSFIDRVSPASSEWRKKHLKQLYNYAGLDSSNISFDDND
;
A
#
# COMPACT_ATOMS: atom_id res chain seq x y z
N MET A 1 30.95 -27.83 35.91
CA MET A 1 32.17 -27.02 35.67
C MET A 1 32.02 -26.39 34.30
N PHE A 2 32.39 -25.12 34.12
CA PHE A 2 32.25 -24.41 32.85
C PHE A 2 33.13 -25.04 31.76
N SER A 3 32.72 -24.92 30.49
CA SER A 3 33.60 -25.29 29.38
C SER A 3 34.88 -24.45 29.41
N GLN A 4 35.98 -24.95 28.85
CA GLN A 4 37.23 -24.20 28.78
C GLN A 4 37.07 -22.86 28.05
N GLU A 5 36.17 -22.78 27.07
CA GLU A 5 35.89 -21.54 26.34
C GLU A 5 35.07 -20.57 27.17
N LEU A 6 34.01 -21.03 27.85
CA LEU A 6 33.20 -20.19 28.74
C LEU A 6 34.03 -19.70 29.94
N GLN A 7 34.89 -20.56 30.48
CA GLN A 7 35.80 -20.20 31.55
C GLN A 7 36.84 -19.18 31.08
N LYS A 8 37.44 -19.36 29.89
CA LYS A 8 38.31 -18.34 29.27
C LYS A 8 37.57 -17.03 29.04
N LEU A 9 36.31 -17.06 28.62
CA LEU A 9 35.49 -15.85 28.44
C LEU A 9 35.27 -15.13 29.78
N ILE A 10 34.92 -15.87 30.83
CA ILE A 10 34.72 -15.34 32.18
C ILE A 10 36.03 -14.76 32.74
N GLU A 11 37.10 -15.55 32.77
CA GLU A 11 38.42 -15.13 33.26
C GLU A 11 38.94 -13.92 32.49
N ALA A 12 38.82 -13.95 31.16
CA ALA A 12 39.17 -12.82 30.32
C ALA A 12 38.34 -11.58 30.69
N SER A 13 37.01 -11.68 30.81
CA SER A 13 36.14 -10.53 31.12
C SER A 13 36.28 -9.96 32.54
N LEU A 14 37.00 -10.63 33.43
CA LEU A 14 37.14 -10.24 34.83
C LEU A 14 38.45 -9.51 35.15
N VAL A 15 39.41 -9.45 34.22
CA VAL A 15 40.77 -8.93 34.46
C VAL A 15 40.80 -7.45 34.89
N ASP A 16 39.91 -6.61 34.36
CA ASP A 16 39.81 -5.18 34.70
C ASP A 16 38.89 -4.90 35.92
N GLY A 17 38.34 -5.95 36.55
CA GLY A 17 37.38 -5.84 37.65
C GLY A 17 36.02 -5.22 37.26
N ARG A 18 35.71 -5.14 35.95
CA ARG A 18 34.49 -4.52 35.41
C ARG A 18 33.94 -5.27 34.20
N ILE A 19 32.80 -5.92 34.40
CA ILE A 19 32.03 -6.51 33.30
C ILE A 19 30.98 -5.52 32.76
N THR A 20 30.96 -5.30 31.45
CA THR A 20 29.94 -4.48 30.76
C THR A 20 28.68 -5.27 30.44
N ASP A 21 27.57 -4.58 30.14
CA ASP A 21 26.31 -5.22 29.78
C ASP A 21 26.42 -6.06 28.50
N GLU A 22 27.24 -5.62 27.53
CA GLU A 22 27.50 -6.35 26.29
C GLU A 22 28.29 -7.65 26.57
N GLU A 23 29.33 -7.60 27.40
CA GLU A 23 30.10 -8.79 27.80
C GLU A 23 29.26 -9.78 28.60
N ARG A 24 28.45 -9.25 29.53
CA ARG A 24 27.51 -10.06 30.32
C ARG A 24 26.49 -10.75 29.42
N ALA A 25 25.98 -10.06 28.39
CA ALA A 25 25.08 -10.66 27.41
C ALA A 25 25.76 -11.77 26.59
N VAL A 26 27.01 -11.59 26.18
CA VAL A 26 27.77 -12.63 25.46
C VAL A 26 27.99 -13.88 26.33
N ILE A 27 28.40 -13.71 27.59
CA ILE A 27 28.63 -14.81 28.53
C ILE A 27 27.33 -15.56 28.82
N ARG A 28 26.21 -14.86 29.04
CA ARG A 28 24.88 -15.49 29.21
C ARG A 28 24.44 -16.29 27.99
N ASN A 29 24.57 -15.72 26.79
CA ASN A 29 24.18 -16.42 25.57
C ASN A 29 25.02 -17.69 25.36
N ARG A 30 26.31 -17.66 25.71
CA ARG A 30 27.17 -18.84 25.68
C ARG A 30 26.77 -19.86 26.73
N ALA A 31 26.53 -19.43 27.97
CA ALA A 31 26.07 -20.30 29.04
C ALA A 31 24.77 -21.04 28.67
N VAL A 32 23.80 -20.33 28.08
CA VAL A 32 22.55 -20.93 27.59
C VAL A 32 22.83 -21.97 26.49
N SER A 33 23.75 -21.69 25.56
CA SER A 33 24.12 -22.66 24.51
C SER A 33 24.80 -23.92 25.03
N GLU A 34 25.37 -23.86 26.23
CA GLU A 34 25.99 -24.99 26.93
C GLU A 34 25.04 -25.65 27.94
N GLY A 35 23.75 -25.25 27.95
CA GLY A 35 22.73 -25.80 28.86
C GLY A 35 22.85 -25.33 30.31
N ILE A 36 23.59 -24.25 30.57
CA ILE A 36 23.85 -23.71 31.90
C ILE A 36 22.85 -22.60 32.21
N ASN A 37 22.36 -22.55 33.45
CA ASN A 37 21.41 -21.55 33.89
C ASN A 37 22.05 -20.13 33.88
N PRO A 38 21.50 -19.17 33.11
CA PRO A 38 22.08 -17.82 33.02
C PRO A 38 22.07 -17.07 34.35
N ALA A 39 21.11 -17.33 35.24
CA ALA A 39 21.05 -16.68 36.56
C ALA A 39 22.16 -17.16 37.51
N GLU A 40 22.56 -18.42 37.38
CA GLU A 40 23.67 -19.00 38.14
C GLU A 40 25.01 -18.40 37.68
N VAL A 41 25.18 -18.22 36.37
CA VAL A 41 26.38 -17.58 35.81
C VAL A 41 26.47 -16.11 36.21
N ASP A 42 25.36 -15.37 36.21
CA ASP A 42 25.35 -13.98 36.68
C ASP A 42 25.77 -13.87 38.15
N MET A 43 25.29 -14.77 39.03
CA MET A 43 25.67 -14.80 40.44
C MET A 43 27.18 -15.07 40.62
N ILE A 44 27.75 -15.98 39.84
CA ILE A 44 29.18 -16.31 39.89
C ILE A 44 30.03 -15.15 39.36
N LEU A 45 29.60 -14.51 38.27
CA LEU A 45 30.26 -13.33 37.71
C LEU A 45 30.30 -12.19 38.73
N ASP A 46 29.18 -11.89 39.37
CA ASP A 46 29.10 -10.81 40.36
C ASP A 46 29.97 -11.11 41.59
N ALA A 47 29.98 -12.36 42.06
CA ALA A 47 30.86 -12.79 43.15
C ALA A 47 32.36 -12.64 42.80
N GLU A 48 32.75 -12.99 41.57
CA GLU A 48 34.15 -12.91 41.15
C GLU A 48 34.60 -11.46 40.89
N VAL A 49 33.73 -10.62 40.30
CA VAL A 49 33.95 -9.16 40.21
C VAL A 49 34.16 -8.56 41.60
N GLN A 50 33.34 -8.94 42.58
CA GLN A 50 33.45 -8.45 43.94
C GLN A 50 34.77 -8.88 44.60
N LYS A 51 35.21 -10.13 44.42
CA LYS A 51 36.52 -10.60 44.92
C LYS A 51 37.68 -9.82 44.32
N ILE A 52 37.64 -9.55 43.01
CA ILE A 52 38.70 -8.80 42.33
C ILE A 52 38.73 -7.36 42.83
N ARG A 53 37.57 -6.71 42.98
CA ARG A 53 37.48 -5.36 43.57
C ARG A 53 38.01 -5.32 45.00
N GLN A 54 37.65 -6.31 45.84
CA GLN A 54 38.17 -6.43 47.20
C GLN A 54 39.69 -6.63 47.23
N ARG A 55 40.24 -7.47 46.33
CA ARG A 55 41.69 -7.67 46.20
C ARG A 55 42.40 -6.39 45.73
N GLN A 56 41.84 -5.68 44.75
CA GLN A 56 42.37 -4.40 44.29
C GLN A 56 42.35 -3.35 45.39
N GLN A 57 41.24 -3.24 46.13
CA GLN A 57 41.10 -2.31 47.25
C GLN A 57 42.04 -2.66 48.42
N ALA A 58 42.25 -3.95 48.71
CA ALA A 58 43.23 -4.42 49.68
C ALA A 58 44.69 -4.19 49.22
N ALA A 59 44.97 -4.28 47.90
CA ALA A 59 46.28 -3.97 47.32
C ALA A 59 46.58 -2.46 47.35
N MET A 60 45.56 -1.61 47.14
CA MET A 60 45.68 -0.15 47.33
C MET A 60 45.96 0.24 48.79
N ASN A 61 45.52 -0.58 49.75
CA ASN A 61 45.74 -0.36 51.18
C ASN A 61 47.06 -0.96 51.72
N LYS A 62 47.89 -1.62 50.90
CA LYS A 62 49.23 -2.05 51.31
C LYS A 62 50.22 -0.89 51.19
N VAL A 63 50.70 -0.42 52.34
CA VAL A 63 51.79 0.55 52.45
C VAL A 63 53.02 0.01 51.72
N LYS A 64 53.38 0.62 50.59
CA LYS A 64 54.61 0.27 49.86
C LYS A 64 55.80 0.87 50.60
N LYS A 65 56.79 0.05 50.96
CA LYS A 65 58.08 0.54 51.49
C LYS A 65 59.10 0.56 50.35
N CYS A 66 59.97 1.57 50.35
CA CYS A 66 61.05 1.66 49.38
C CYS A 66 62.01 0.47 49.58
N PRO A 67 62.30 -0.33 48.54
CA PRO A 67 63.22 -1.46 48.66
C PRO A 67 64.68 -1.04 48.91
N ASN A 68 65.04 0.21 48.60
CA ASN A 68 66.40 0.73 48.75
C ASN A 68 66.66 1.37 50.13
N CYS A 69 65.69 2.07 50.71
CA CYS A 69 65.87 2.78 52.00
C CYS A 69 64.85 2.42 53.09
N GLY A 70 63.86 1.57 52.80
CA GLY A 70 62.86 1.11 53.76
C GLY A 70 61.72 2.08 54.08
N GLU A 71 61.72 3.28 53.50
CA GLU A 71 60.77 4.35 53.82
C GLU A 71 59.40 4.15 53.19
N ILE A 72 58.36 4.69 53.83
CA ILE A 72 56.98 4.56 53.35
C ILE A 72 56.76 5.43 52.12
N MET A 73 56.38 4.79 51.01
CA MET A 73 56.13 5.45 49.73
C MET A 73 54.72 6.07 49.70
N PRO A 74 54.58 7.32 49.20
CA PRO A 74 53.28 7.93 48.94
C PRO A 74 52.47 7.12 47.91
N ALA A 75 51.15 7.06 48.08
CA ALA A 75 50.27 6.35 47.15
C ALA A 75 50.47 6.89 45.72
N LEU A 76 50.79 6.00 44.77
CA LEU A 76 50.99 6.28 43.34
C LEU A 76 52.31 6.99 42.94
N SER A 77 53.24 7.27 43.88
CA SER A 77 54.57 7.79 43.50
C SER A 77 55.51 6.66 43.04
N GLY A 78 55.99 6.76 41.80
CA GLY A 78 57.02 5.87 41.24
C GLY A 78 58.45 6.25 41.63
N VAL A 79 58.65 7.31 42.42
CA VAL A 79 59.97 7.80 42.84
C VAL A 79 59.99 8.00 44.35
N CYS A 80 61.00 7.45 45.02
CA CYS A 80 61.15 7.59 46.46
C CYS A 80 61.56 9.04 46.80
N PRO A 81 60.80 9.76 47.64
CA PRO A 81 61.08 11.17 47.94
C PRO A 81 62.39 11.37 48.73
N SER A 82 62.84 10.34 49.46
CA SER A 82 63.99 10.48 50.36
C SER A 82 65.30 9.96 49.78
N CYS A 83 65.27 8.97 48.88
CA CYS A 83 66.49 8.44 48.25
C CYS A 83 66.51 8.55 46.71
N GLY A 84 65.46 9.08 46.09
CA GLY A 84 65.37 9.24 44.63
C GLY A 84 65.23 7.93 43.85
N HIS A 85 65.16 6.77 44.51
CA HIS A 85 65.04 5.46 43.86
C HIS A 85 63.68 5.34 43.15
N THR A 86 63.69 5.06 41.85
CA THR A 86 62.48 4.88 41.06
C THR A 86 61.96 3.45 41.22
N VAL A 87 60.82 3.32 41.90
CA VAL A 87 60.08 2.06 42.00
C VAL A 87 59.24 1.92 40.74
N GLY A 88 59.91 1.85 39.59
CA GLY A 88 59.30 1.40 38.36
C GLY A 88 58.83 -0.03 38.58
N VAL A 89 57.56 -0.31 38.31
CA VAL A 89 57.09 -1.66 38.05
C VAL A 89 58.14 -2.29 37.14
N ASN A 90 58.70 -3.42 37.53
CA ASN A 90 59.63 -4.17 36.70
C ASN A 90 58.89 -4.42 35.37
N ARG A 91 59.20 -3.61 34.34
CA ARG A 91 58.62 -3.71 32.99
C ARG A 91 59.31 -4.86 32.28
N ASN A 92 59.25 -6.04 32.88
CA ASN A 92 59.72 -7.26 32.27
C ASN A 92 58.47 -8.08 31.97
N ASP A 93 57.75 -7.66 30.92
CA ASP A 93 57.20 -8.56 29.92
C ASP A 93 56.70 -7.70 28.76
N ASP A 94 57.61 -7.20 27.91
CA ASP A 94 57.27 -6.67 26.58
C ASP A 94 56.35 -7.67 25.82
N ASN A 95 56.49 -8.96 26.13
CA ASN A 95 55.63 -10.06 25.72
C ASN A 95 54.14 -9.87 26.10
N GLU A 96 53.83 -9.30 27.26
CA GLU A 96 52.43 -9.11 27.71
C GLU A 96 51.77 -7.92 27.00
N LEU A 97 52.52 -6.83 26.77
CA LEU A 97 52.07 -5.71 25.94
C LEU A 97 51.85 -6.14 24.49
N LEU A 98 52.79 -6.89 23.92
CA LEU A 98 52.69 -7.41 22.56
C LEU A 98 51.50 -8.37 22.42
N ALA A 99 51.31 -9.27 23.37
CA ALA A 99 50.15 -10.16 23.39
C ALA A 99 48.82 -9.39 23.50
N LEU A 100 48.77 -8.30 24.28
CA LEU A 100 47.58 -7.46 24.38
C LEU A 100 47.23 -6.77 23.05
N ILE A 101 48.25 -6.23 22.37
CA ILE A 101 48.08 -5.56 21.07
C ILE A 101 47.66 -6.59 20.01
N GLU A 102 48.34 -7.73 19.92
CA GLU A 102 48.04 -8.80 18.95
C GLU A 102 46.61 -9.33 19.14
N ASN A 103 46.17 -9.55 20.39
CA ASN A 103 44.81 -9.98 20.67
C ASN A 103 43.77 -8.93 20.27
N MET A 104 44.09 -7.64 20.41
CA MET A 104 43.22 -6.54 19.99
C MET A 104 43.13 -6.44 18.46
N GLU A 105 44.25 -6.56 17.76
CA GLU A 105 44.32 -6.55 16.29
C GLU A 105 43.57 -7.74 15.70
N ASN A 106 43.76 -8.95 16.23
CA ASN A 106 43.04 -10.14 15.80
C ASN A 106 41.52 -9.98 15.96
N ALA A 107 41.07 -9.38 17.07
CA ALA A 107 39.66 -9.10 17.29
C ALA A 107 39.11 -8.04 16.31
N LEU A 108 39.90 -7.00 15.99
CA LEU A 108 39.54 -5.99 14.98
C LEU A 108 39.43 -6.57 13.57
N VAL A 109 40.38 -7.43 13.17
CA VAL A 109 40.36 -8.13 11.87
C VAL A 109 39.12 -9.03 11.78
N ALA A 110 38.83 -9.79 12.83
CA ALA A 110 37.64 -10.64 12.90
C ALA A 110 36.35 -9.82 12.79
N LEU A 111 36.27 -8.67 13.47
CA LEU A 111 35.14 -7.74 13.41
C LEU A 111 34.93 -7.18 12.00
N LYS A 112 36.01 -6.73 11.33
CA LYS A 112 35.99 -6.25 9.94
C LYS A 112 35.60 -7.34 8.95
N SER A 113 35.95 -8.60 9.22
CA SER A 113 35.58 -9.77 8.40
C SER A 113 34.10 -10.18 8.53
N GLY A 114 33.35 -9.62 9.49
CA GLY A 114 31.92 -9.91 9.70
C GLY A 114 31.61 -11.17 10.50
N LYS A 115 32.62 -11.90 11.01
CA LYS A 115 32.43 -13.09 11.86
C LYS A 115 32.11 -12.68 13.30
N ASN A 116 30.99 -13.17 13.85
CA ASN A 116 30.59 -12.95 15.26
C ASN A 116 30.71 -11.47 15.72
N ASP A 117 30.18 -10.55 14.91
CA ASP A 117 30.29 -9.08 15.05
C ASP A 117 30.07 -8.55 16.48
N LYS A 118 29.11 -9.12 17.23
CA LYS A 118 28.86 -8.73 18.63
C LYS A 118 29.97 -9.14 19.60
N MET A 119 30.49 -10.36 19.46
CA MET A 119 31.54 -10.91 20.33
C MET A 119 32.89 -10.23 20.06
N GLN A 120 33.23 -10.04 18.78
CA GLN A 120 34.48 -9.39 18.41
C GLN A 120 34.50 -7.92 18.82
N LYS A 121 33.37 -7.21 18.70
CA LYS A 121 33.23 -5.85 19.21
C LYS A 121 33.46 -5.76 20.73
N ALA A 122 32.89 -6.68 21.50
CA ALA A 122 33.10 -6.73 22.94
C ALA A 122 34.57 -6.99 23.32
N LEU A 123 35.26 -7.89 22.59
CA LEU A 123 36.68 -8.17 22.79
C LEU A 123 37.57 -6.96 22.48
N VAL A 124 37.32 -6.25 21.37
CA VAL A 124 38.06 -5.02 21.01
C VAL A 124 37.88 -3.96 22.09
N GLU A 125 36.66 -3.70 22.53
CA GLU A 125 36.38 -2.67 23.55
C GLU A 125 37.01 -3.02 24.90
N LYS A 126 37.10 -4.30 25.22
CA LYS A 126 37.77 -4.80 26.42
C LYS A 126 39.29 -4.62 26.36
N TYR A 127 39.96 -5.09 25.31
CA TYR A 127 41.42 -4.94 25.19
C TYR A 127 41.82 -3.47 25.16
N ARG A 128 40.99 -2.61 24.56
CA ARG A 128 41.12 -1.15 24.61
C ARG A 128 41.04 -0.61 26.04
N ARG A 129 40.07 -1.03 26.85
CA ARG A 129 39.98 -0.64 28.28
C ARG A 129 41.19 -1.11 29.09
N MET A 130 41.68 -2.31 28.82
CA MET A 130 42.85 -2.90 29.47
C MET A 130 44.12 -2.11 29.13
N ALA A 131 44.31 -1.78 27.84
CA ALA A 131 45.41 -0.94 27.38
C ALA A 131 45.37 0.47 28.00
N ARG A 132 44.18 1.09 28.11
CA ARG A 132 44.00 2.38 28.79
C ARG A 132 44.36 2.33 30.27
N THR A 133 44.04 1.23 30.95
CA THR A 133 44.25 1.10 32.40
C THR A 133 45.71 0.84 32.73
N LEU A 134 46.38 0.01 31.93
CA LEU A 134 47.76 -0.41 32.19
C LEU A 134 48.80 0.58 31.64
N TYR A 135 48.48 1.30 30.55
CA TYR A 135 49.42 2.16 29.81
C TYR A 135 48.92 3.60 29.67
N ALA A 136 48.16 4.09 30.65
CA ALA A 136 47.52 5.41 30.63
C ALA A 136 48.47 6.58 30.30
N GLU A 137 49.71 6.50 30.78
CA GLU A 137 50.73 7.56 30.66
C GLU A 137 51.59 7.42 29.38
N ASP A 138 51.44 6.36 28.59
CA ASP A 138 52.21 6.14 27.36
C ASP A 138 51.55 6.81 26.15
N LYS A 139 52.21 7.84 25.61
CA LYS A 139 51.73 8.62 24.47
C LYS A 139 51.55 7.79 23.18
N LYS A 140 52.35 6.74 22.96
CA LYS A 140 52.24 5.88 21.77
C LYS A 140 51.02 4.97 21.88
N VAL A 141 50.76 4.41 23.06
CA VAL A 141 49.57 3.57 23.30
C VAL A 141 48.30 4.42 23.18
N GLN A 142 48.29 5.64 23.68
CA GLN A 142 47.16 6.57 23.52
C GLN A 142 46.86 6.90 22.05
N TYR A 143 47.90 7.10 21.23
CA TYR A 143 47.73 7.31 19.79
C TYR A 143 47.10 6.09 19.10
N LEU A 144 47.61 4.88 19.38
CA LEU A 144 47.06 3.64 18.83
C LEU A 144 45.59 3.43 19.24
N LEU A 145 45.24 3.73 20.49
CA LEU A 145 43.87 3.67 20.97
C LEU A 145 42.96 4.68 20.24
N SER A 146 43.46 5.88 19.93
CA SER A 146 42.69 6.89 19.19
C SER A 146 42.44 6.50 17.73
N GLU A 147 43.39 5.81 17.09
CA GLU A 147 43.21 5.28 15.73
C GLU A 147 42.09 4.23 15.71
N ILE A 148 42.11 3.30 16.67
CA ILE A 148 41.09 2.25 16.82
C ILE A 148 39.68 2.83 17.03
N ASP A 149 39.59 3.92 17.79
CA ASP A 149 38.32 4.62 18.03
C ASP A 149 37.71 5.11 16.71
N SER A 150 38.55 5.65 15.83
CA SER A 150 38.13 6.11 14.51
C SER A 150 37.64 4.95 13.64
N GLU A 151 38.32 3.80 13.67
CA GLU A 151 37.94 2.62 12.88
C GLU A 151 36.58 2.04 13.32
N LEU A 152 36.33 1.98 14.64
CA LEU A 152 35.06 1.53 15.20
C LEU A 152 33.89 2.45 14.82
N LEU A 153 34.12 3.76 14.79
CA LEU A 153 33.12 4.74 14.35
C LEU A 153 32.76 4.56 12.87
N ILE A 154 33.76 4.30 12.02
CA ILE A 154 33.55 4.06 10.58
C ILE A 154 32.73 2.79 10.34
N HIS A 155 33.05 1.68 11.04
CA HIS A 155 32.32 0.41 10.92
C HIS A 155 30.83 0.57 11.29
N ASN A 156 30.54 1.26 12.39
CA ASN A 156 29.17 1.51 12.85
C ASN A 156 28.38 2.39 11.86
N LYS A 157 29.01 3.42 11.28
CA LYS A 157 28.37 4.31 10.28
C LYS A 157 28.02 3.53 9.01
N SER A 158 28.91 2.67 8.51
CA SER A 158 28.69 1.83 7.33
C SER A 158 27.47 0.90 7.51
N LYS A 159 27.31 0.28 8.68
CA LYS A 159 26.18 -0.61 8.99
C LYS A 159 24.84 0.13 9.04
N ARG A 160 24.82 1.34 9.61
CA ARG A 160 23.62 2.20 9.66
C ARG A 160 23.14 2.57 8.25
N THR A 161 24.05 2.94 7.35
CA THR A 161 23.70 3.31 5.97
C THR A 161 23.11 2.13 5.20
N LYS A 162 23.67 0.91 5.34
CA LYS A 162 23.13 -0.30 4.70
C LYS A 162 21.70 -0.62 5.16
N ASN A 163 21.41 -0.48 6.46
CA ASN A 163 20.07 -0.75 6.99
C ASN A 163 19.03 0.27 6.50
N ILE A 164 19.41 1.54 6.36
CA ILE A 164 18.52 2.58 5.79
C ILE A 164 18.22 2.26 4.33
N ILE A 165 19.22 1.88 3.54
CA ILE A 165 19.05 1.52 2.13
C ILE A 165 18.11 0.32 1.97
N ILE A 166 18.29 -0.74 2.77
CA ILE A 166 17.40 -1.92 2.76
C ILE A 166 15.97 -1.52 3.13
N GLY A 167 15.81 -0.67 4.16
CA GLY A 167 14.49 -0.16 4.56
C GLY A 167 13.78 0.60 3.45
N CYS A 168 14.50 1.49 2.74
CA CYS A 168 13.95 2.23 1.60
C CYS A 168 13.55 1.29 0.44
N ILE A 169 14.36 0.29 0.12
CA ILE A 169 14.05 -0.68 -0.95
C ILE A 169 12.78 -1.47 -0.61
N VAL A 170 12.65 -1.98 0.62
CA VAL A 170 11.45 -2.71 1.05
C VAL A 170 10.21 -1.82 0.99
N PHE A 171 10.32 -0.55 1.41
CA PHE A 171 9.21 0.40 1.36
C PHE A 171 8.78 0.71 -0.08
N ILE A 172 9.73 0.90 -0.99
CA ILE A 172 9.44 1.11 -2.42
C ILE A 172 8.75 -0.12 -3.03
N VAL A 173 9.22 -1.33 -2.71
CA VAL A 173 8.59 -2.57 -3.19
C VAL A 173 7.16 -2.70 -2.67
N LEU A 174 6.91 -2.34 -1.40
CA LEU A 174 5.57 -2.38 -0.79
C LEU A 174 4.62 -1.35 -1.43
N ILE A 175 5.12 -0.15 -1.75
CA ILE A 175 4.35 0.84 -2.53
C ILE A 175 4.06 0.31 -3.94
N PHE A 176 5.05 -0.29 -4.59
CA PHE A 176 4.91 -0.80 -5.96
C PHE A 176 3.91 -1.96 -6.02
N THR A 177 3.91 -2.87 -5.04
CA THR A 177 2.91 -3.96 -4.97
C THR A 177 1.51 -3.44 -4.68
N LEU A 178 1.36 -2.41 -3.83
CA LEU A 178 0.07 -1.73 -3.62
C LEU A 178 -0.41 -1.01 -4.88
N PHE A 179 0.50 -0.39 -5.63
CA PHE A 179 0.19 0.29 -6.88
C PHE A 179 -0.25 -0.70 -7.98
N ILE A 180 0.43 -1.84 -8.09
CA ILE A 180 0.01 -2.94 -8.98
C ILE A 180 -1.34 -3.49 -8.52
N TYR A 181 -1.54 -3.72 -7.22
CA TYR A 181 -2.82 -4.21 -6.69
C TYR A 181 -3.98 -3.26 -7.02
N LYS A 182 -3.79 -1.94 -6.89
CA LYS A 182 -4.79 -0.94 -7.26
C LYS A 182 -5.03 -0.88 -8.78
N SER A 183 -3.96 -0.94 -9.58
CA SER A 183 -4.07 -0.95 -11.05
C SER A 183 -4.75 -2.23 -11.58
N CYS A 184 -4.60 -3.36 -10.88
CA CYS A 184 -5.28 -4.62 -11.24
C CYS A 184 -6.76 -4.64 -10.81
N LYS A 185 -7.14 -3.89 -9.77
CA LYS A 185 -8.52 -3.78 -9.31
C LYS A 185 -9.20 -2.68 -10.11
N GLY A 186 -9.61 -3.00 -11.34
CA GLY A 186 -10.31 -2.07 -12.22
C GLY A 186 -11.50 -1.38 -11.53
N ASP A 187 -11.85 -0.19 -12.01
CA ASP A 187 -12.87 0.68 -11.42
C ASP A 187 -14.14 -0.09 -11.01
N GLY A 188 -14.71 0.27 -9.87
CA GLY A 188 -16.00 -0.24 -9.41
C GLY A 188 -17.17 0.46 -10.12
N PRO A 189 -18.40 -0.09 -9.98
CA PRO A 189 -19.59 0.51 -10.59
C PRO A 189 -19.80 1.99 -10.24
N LYS A 190 -19.51 2.38 -8.98
CA LYS A 190 -19.66 3.76 -8.50
C LYS A 190 -18.70 4.73 -9.20
N GLU A 191 -17.44 4.36 -9.36
CA GLU A 191 -16.47 5.19 -10.08
C GLU A 191 -16.85 5.33 -11.55
N ILE A 192 -17.31 4.25 -12.18
CA ILE A 192 -17.81 4.29 -13.57
C ILE A 192 -19.00 5.22 -13.72
N ILE A 193 -20.01 5.12 -12.85
CA ILE A 193 -21.17 6.03 -12.87
C ILE A 193 -20.70 7.48 -12.75
N SER A 194 -19.80 7.79 -11.81
CA SER A 194 -19.27 9.15 -11.64
C SER A 194 -18.56 9.66 -12.88
N LYS A 195 -17.71 8.84 -13.51
CA LYS A 195 -17.01 9.21 -14.75
C LYS A 195 -17.98 9.42 -15.91
N VAL A 196 -18.98 8.56 -16.05
CA VAL A 196 -20.04 8.70 -17.05
C VAL A 196 -20.80 10.00 -16.86
N THR A 197 -21.17 10.35 -15.62
CA THR A 197 -21.86 11.61 -15.34
C THR A 197 -21.00 12.82 -15.77
N ILE A 198 -19.70 12.80 -15.51
CA ILE A 198 -18.78 13.87 -15.93
C ILE A 198 -18.75 13.96 -17.47
N LEU A 199 -18.51 12.84 -18.17
CA LEU A 199 -18.46 12.81 -19.63
C LEU A 199 -19.77 13.27 -20.28
N VAL A 200 -20.92 12.88 -19.71
CA VAL A 200 -22.24 13.33 -20.19
C VAL A 200 -22.40 14.83 -20.00
N ASN A 201 -21.97 15.39 -18.88
CA ASN A 201 -22.02 16.84 -18.62
C ASN A 201 -21.10 17.62 -19.57
N GLU A 202 -19.96 17.04 -19.95
CA GLU A 202 -19.05 17.60 -20.96
C GLU A 202 -19.56 17.43 -22.40
N GLY A 203 -20.63 16.65 -22.59
CA GLY A 203 -21.24 16.39 -23.89
C GLY A 203 -20.58 15.24 -24.68
N ASN A 204 -19.59 14.55 -24.10
CA ASN A 204 -18.83 13.44 -24.68
C ASN A 204 -19.59 12.11 -24.53
N LEU A 205 -20.71 11.99 -25.24
CA LEU A 205 -21.63 10.83 -25.11
C LEU A 205 -21.06 9.53 -25.65
N ASP A 206 -20.26 9.57 -26.72
CA ASP A 206 -19.67 8.36 -27.33
C ASP A 206 -18.58 7.77 -26.44
N GLU A 207 -17.77 8.62 -25.80
CA GLU A 207 -16.78 8.19 -24.81
C GLU A 207 -17.46 7.62 -23.55
N ALA A 208 -18.54 8.26 -23.10
CA ALA A 208 -19.35 7.73 -22.00
C ALA A 208 -19.93 6.34 -22.33
N THR A 209 -20.41 6.14 -23.55
CA THR A 209 -20.88 4.82 -24.03
C THR A 209 -19.74 3.80 -24.04
N ALA A 210 -18.59 4.14 -24.61
CA ALA A 210 -17.43 3.25 -24.68
C ALA A 210 -16.95 2.81 -23.30
N LEU A 211 -16.94 3.72 -22.31
CA LEU A 211 -16.56 3.42 -20.94
C LEU A 211 -17.46 2.37 -20.28
N VAL A 212 -18.78 2.49 -20.47
CA VAL A 212 -19.76 1.54 -19.92
C VAL A 212 -19.64 0.17 -20.62
N GLU A 213 -19.43 0.16 -21.94
CA GLU A 213 -19.20 -1.08 -22.70
C GLU A 213 -17.89 -1.78 -22.30
N GLU A 214 -16.81 -1.02 -22.10
CA GLU A 214 -15.54 -1.56 -21.62
C GLU A 214 -15.69 -2.20 -20.24
N PHE A 215 -16.36 -1.52 -19.31
CA PHE A 215 -16.64 -2.06 -17.98
C PHE A 215 -17.48 -3.35 -18.05
N ARG A 216 -18.51 -3.37 -18.91
CA ARG A 216 -19.34 -4.54 -19.16
C ARG A 216 -18.51 -5.72 -19.69
N SER A 217 -17.62 -5.48 -20.66
CA SER A 217 -16.79 -6.52 -21.27
C SER A 217 -15.92 -7.25 -20.22
N LYS A 218 -15.47 -6.52 -19.19
CA LYS A 218 -14.65 -7.04 -18.09
C LYS A 218 -15.46 -7.72 -16.98
N LYS A 219 -16.71 -7.30 -16.73
CA LYS A 219 -17.56 -7.84 -15.66
C LYS A 219 -18.96 -8.18 -16.18
N LYS A 220 -19.11 -9.42 -16.68
CA LYS A 220 -20.36 -9.93 -17.29
C LYS A 220 -21.62 -9.92 -16.39
N ASN A 221 -21.48 -9.78 -15.06
CA ASN A 221 -22.58 -9.94 -14.10
C ASN A 221 -22.93 -8.68 -13.28
N SER A 222 -22.30 -7.52 -13.53
CA SER A 222 -22.52 -6.27 -12.75
C SER A 222 -23.33 -5.20 -13.51
N GLU A 223 -24.09 -5.59 -14.54
CA GLU A 223 -24.85 -4.66 -15.39
C GLU A 223 -25.97 -3.93 -14.64
N GLY A 224 -26.57 -4.57 -13.61
CA GLY A 224 -27.52 -3.90 -12.72
C GLY A 224 -26.89 -2.73 -11.96
N ASP A 225 -25.60 -2.84 -11.63
CA ASP A 225 -24.88 -1.84 -10.84
C ASP A 225 -24.56 -0.57 -11.64
N ILE A 226 -24.60 -0.64 -12.98
CA ILE A 226 -24.32 0.47 -13.90
C ILE A 226 -25.56 0.88 -14.72
N MET A 227 -26.75 0.40 -14.34
CA MET A 227 -28.00 0.72 -15.05
C MET A 227 -28.28 2.24 -15.08
N SER A 228 -27.94 2.96 -14.00
CA SER A 228 -28.07 4.43 -13.95
C SER A 228 -27.13 5.14 -14.93
N ALA A 229 -25.96 4.58 -15.23
CA ALA A 229 -25.05 5.13 -16.22
C ALA A 229 -25.67 5.03 -17.62
N TYR A 230 -26.22 3.86 -17.99
CA TYR A 230 -26.97 3.70 -19.24
C TYR A 230 -28.15 4.68 -19.32
N GLU A 231 -28.96 4.79 -18.27
CA GLU A 231 -30.08 5.72 -18.24
C GLU A 231 -29.64 7.18 -18.45
N THR A 232 -28.55 7.59 -17.81
CA THR A 232 -28.00 8.94 -17.93
C THR A 232 -27.57 9.24 -19.37
N ILE A 233 -26.86 8.30 -20.01
CA ILE A 233 -26.42 8.43 -21.40
C ILE A 233 -27.62 8.47 -22.34
N CYS A 234 -28.59 7.55 -22.19
CA CYS A 234 -29.78 7.51 -23.02
C CYS A 234 -30.60 8.80 -22.93
N ASN A 235 -30.84 9.30 -21.72
CA ASN A 235 -31.59 10.55 -21.54
C ASN A 235 -30.86 11.71 -22.23
N ALA A 236 -29.54 11.82 -22.10
CA ALA A 236 -28.76 12.86 -22.76
C ALA A 236 -28.80 12.75 -24.29
N ARG A 237 -28.75 11.53 -24.85
CA ARG A 237 -28.90 11.29 -26.30
C ARG A 237 -30.29 11.65 -26.81
N ILE A 238 -31.36 11.31 -26.07
CA ILE A 238 -32.74 11.68 -26.40
C ILE A 238 -32.89 13.20 -26.44
N GLU A 239 -32.32 13.93 -25.47
CA GLU A 239 -32.36 15.40 -25.47
C GLU A 239 -31.63 16.02 -26.67
N LYS A 240 -30.59 15.36 -27.20
CA LYS A 240 -29.91 15.76 -28.44
C LYS A 240 -30.64 15.30 -29.72
N GLY A 241 -31.73 14.54 -29.61
CA GLY A 241 -32.43 13.94 -30.75
C GLY A 241 -31.71 12.73 -31.37
N GLU A 242 -30.72 12.15 -30.70
CA GLU A 242 -29.97 10.96 -31.16
C GLU A 242 -30.68 9.66 -30.77
N TYR A 243 -31.94 9.50 -31.17
CA TYR A 243 -32.83 8.42 -30.73
C TYR A 243 -32.31 7.02 -31.05
N ASP A 244 -31.82 6.79 -32.28
CA ASP A 244 -31.29 5.49 -32.69
C ASP A 244 -30.08 5.09 -31.84
N LYS A 245 -29.18 6.04 -31.56
CA LYS A 245 -28.03 5.79 -30.68
C LYS A 245 -28.46 5.49 -29.26
N ALA A 246 -29.48 6.19 -28.75
CA ALA A 246 -30.04 5.95 -27.42
C ALA A 246 -30.68 4.55 -27.29
N ILE A 247 -31.34 4.06 -28.34
CA ILE A 247 -32.01 2.75 -28.35
C ILE A 247 -31.00 1.61 -28.61
N ASN A 248 -30.04 1.82 -29.51
CA ASN A 248 -29.08 0.79 -29.94
C ASN A 248 -27.92 0.58 -28.96
N ILE A 249 -27.75 1.46 -27.97
CA ILE A 249 -26.82 1.23 -26.85
C ILE A 249 -27.10 -0.11 -26.12
N PHE A 250 -28.34 -0.61 -26.23
CA PHE A 250 -28.79 -1.89 -25.71
C PHE A 250 -28.75 -3.01 -26.79
N GLY A 251 -27.61 -3.21 -27.45
CA GLY A 251 -27.44 -4.13 -28.60
C GLY A 251 -27.90 -5.61 -28.40
N SER A 252 -27.67 -6.46 -29.40
CA SER A 252 -28.05 -7.88 -29.33
C SER A 252 -27.16 -8.63 -28.33
N GLY A 253 -27.69 -8.95 -27.15
CA GLY A 253 -26.97 -9.72 -26.11
C GLY A 253 -27.06 -9.19 -24.68
N HIS A 254 -27.92 -8.19 -24.40
CA HIS A 254 -28.17 -7.78 -23.02
C HIS A 254 -29.07 -8.77 -22.27
N PRO A 255 -28.79 -9.05 -20.98
CA PRO A 255 -29.68 -9.81 -20.13
C PRO A 255 -31.02 -9.08 -19.93
N GLY A 256 -32.06 -9.84 -19.57
CA GLY A 256 -33.44 -9.34 -19.47
C GLY A 256 -33.65 -8.14 -18.54
N SER A 257 -32.72 -7.84 -17.63
CA SER A 257 -32.78 -6.67 -16.75
C SER A 257 -32.78 -5.34 -17.52
N LEU A 258 -32.05 -5.25 -18.63
CA LEU A 258 -32.00 -4.03 -19.46
C LEU A 258 -33.17 -3.92 -20.44
N TYR A 259 -33.99 -4.95 -20.59
CA TYR A 259 -35.20 -4.92 -21.41
C TYR A 259 -36.18 -3.84 -20.92
N ARG A 260 -36.34 -3.70 -19.61
CA ARG A 260 -37.19 -2.67 -18.99
C ARG A 260 -36.66 -1.27 -19.28
N LEU A 261 -35.34 -1.08 -19.15
CA LEU A 261 -34.71 0.20 -19.44
C LEU A 261 -34.85 0.55 -20.93
N LYS A 262 -34.62 -0.41 -21.83
CA LYS A 262 -34.81 -0.23 -23.28
C LYS A 262 -36.24 0.16 -23.64
N ALA A 263 -37.24 -0.52 -23.05
CA ALA A 263 -38.65 -0.17 -23.25
C ALA A 263 -38.96 1.26 -22.76
N ASN A 264 -38.41 1.66 -21.60
CA ASN A 264 -38.56 3.02 -21.08
C ASN A 264 -37.89 4.06 -21.98
N VAL A 265 -36.71 3.76 -22.52
CA VAL A 265 -35.97 4.62 -23.45
C VAL A 265 -36.77 4.80 -24.75
N ILE A 266 -37.30 3.73 -25.33
CA ILE A 266 -38.16 3.82 -26.53
C ILE A 266 -39.40 4.68 -26.25
N LYS A 267 -40.07 4.48 -25.10
CA LYS A 267 -41.22 5.28 -24.72
C LYS A 267 -40.88 6.77 -24.57
N LYS A 268 -39.76 7.10 -23.91
CA LYS A 268 -39.26 8.48 -23.79
C LYS A 268 -38.93 9.08 -25.17
N SER A 269 -38.31 8.32 -26.07
CA SER A 269 -38.04 8.77 -27.44
C SER A 269 -39.33 9.06 -28.20
N ILE A 270 -40.34 8.17 -28.12
CA ILE A 270 -41.66 8.39 -28.73
C ILE A 270 -42.30 9.69 -28.21
N ASP A 271 -42.35 9.87 -26.89
CA ASP A 271 -42.94 11.06 -26.28
C ASP A 271 -42.18 12.34 -26.70
N LYS A 272 -40.84 12.28 -26.80
CA LYS A 272 -40.01 13.39 -27.30
C LYS A 272 -40.27 13.71 -28.77
N CYS A 273 -40.33 12.70 -29.64
CA CYS A 273 -40.66 12.87 -31.06
C CYS A 273 -42.04 13.54 -31.25
N ILE A 274 -43.05 13.13 -30.47
CA ILE A 274 -44.39 13.74 -30.53
C ILE A 274 -44.32 15.21 -30.15
N ASN A 275 -43.66 15.55 -29.05
CA ASN A 275 -43.50 16.94 -28.60
C ASN A 275 -42.74 17.81 -29.62
N GLU A 276 -41.79 17.23 -30.36
CA GLU A 276 -41.08 17.90 -31.45
C GLU A 276 -41.90 17.99 -32.74
N GLY A 277 -43.06 17.34 -32.83
CA GLY A 277 -43.89 17.26 -34.04
C GLY A 277 -43.43 16.21 -35.06
N LYS A 278 -42.49 15.33 -34.68
CA LYS A 278 -41.94 14.24 -35.52
C LYS A 278 -42.81 12.98 -35.40
N TYR A 279 -44.07 13.08 -35.83
CA TYR A 279 -45.05 12.02 -35.60
C TYR A 279 -44.76 10.70 -36.33
N ASP A 280 -44.21 10.77 -37.55
CA ASP A 280 -43.86 9.58 -38.33
C ASP A 280 -42.70 8.80 -37.68
N GLU A 281 -41.69 9.51 -37.14
CA GLU A 281 -40.59 8.90 -36.38
C GLU A 281 -41.10 8.22 -35.11
N ALA A 282 -42.01 8.88 -34.37
CA ALA A 282 -42.62 8.30 -33.17
C ALA A 282 -43.32 6.96 -33.47
N ILE A 283 -44.03 6.88 -34.60
CA ILE A 283 -44.70 5.67 -35.05
C ILE A 283 -43.71 4.60 -35.53
N GLN A 284 -42.66 5.02 -36.24
CA GLN A 284 -41.61 4.11 -36.67
C GLN A 284 -40.91 3.44 -35.47
N PHE A 285 -40.62 4.19 -34.39
CA PHE A 285 -40.03 3.62 -33.18
C PHE A 285 -40.93 2.58 -32.53
N TYR A 286 -42.25 2.82 -32.49
CA TYR A 286 -43.19 1.82 -31.99
C TYR A 286 -43.20 0.55 -32.86
N ASN A 287 -43.36 0.70 -34.17
CA ASN A 287 -43.48 -0.43 -35.11
C ASN A 287 -42.21 -1.29 -35.18
N THR A 288 -41.05 -0.67 -34.99
CA THR A 288 -39.76 -1.38 -34.99
C THR A 288 -39.41 -1.97 -33.62
N SER A 289 -40.10 -1.56 -32.56
CA SER A 289 -39.90 -2.14 -31.24
C SER A 289 -40.52 -3.54 -31.18
N SER A 290 -39.68 -4.56 -31.06
CA SER A 290 -40.12 -5.93 -30.76
C SER A 290 -40.49 -6.12 -29.27
N LEU A 291 -40.67 -5.02 -28.53
CA LEU A 291 -40.85 -5.04 -27.08
C LEU A 291 -42.30 -4.76 -26.69
N ASN A 292 -42.76 -5.37 -25.60
CA ASN A 292 -44.02 -4.96 -24.98
C ASN A 292 -43.79 -3.65 -24.22
N LEU A 293 -44.20 -2.52 -24.82
CA LEU A 293 -44.06 -1.19 -24.24
C LEU A 293 -45.18 -0.82 -23.23
N GLY A 294 -46.19 -1.69 -23.07
CA GLY A 294 -47.37 -1.37 -22.25
C GLY A 294 -48.22 -0.20 -22.78
N ILE A 295 -48.00 0.20 -24.04
CA ILE A 295 -48.80 1.17 -24.79
C ILE A 295 -49.21 0.54 -26.10
N THR A 296 -50.43 0.83 -26.57
CA THR A 296 -50.91 0.33 -27.86
C THR A 296 -50.60 1.33 -28.97
N PHE A 297 -50.69 0.87 -30.21
CA PHE A 297 -50.49 1.69 -31.39
C PHE A 297 -51.47 2.87 -31.42
N GLU A 298 -52.73 2.60 -31.08
CA GLU A 298 -53.81 3.60 -31.03
C GLU A 298 -53.50 4.68 -30.01
N ASN A 299 -52.97 4.33 -28.83
CA ASN A 299 -52.60 5.30 -27.80
C ASN A 299 -51.55 6.30 -28.30
N ILE A 300 -50.63 5.86 -29.16
CA ILE A 300 -49.63 6.75 -29.77
C ILE A 300 -50.28 7.67 -30.78
N ILE A 301 -51.17 7.14 -31.64
CA ILE A 301 -51.89 7.96 -32.61
C ILE A 301 -52.76 9.01 -31.91
N TYR A 302 -53.48 8.64 -30.84
CA TYR A 302 -54.26 9.59 -30.05
C TYR A 302 -53.39 10.72 -29.48
N LYS A 303 -52.23 10.40 -28.93
CA LYS A 303 -51.26 11.41 -28.47
C LYS A 303 -50.78 12.33 -29.59
N CYS A 304 -50.51 11.79 -30.78
CA CYS A 304 -50.14 12.60 -31.95
C CYS A 304 -51.29 13.54 -32.35
N ILE A 305 -52.52 13.04 -32.45
CA ILE A 305 -53.70 13.83 -32.79
C ILE A 305 -53.91 14.96 -31.78
N ASP A 306 -53.84 14.65 -30.47
CA ASP A 306 -53.98 15.65 -29.42
C ASP A 306 -52.91 16.75 -29.53
N HIS A 307 -51.65 16.36 -29.76
CA HIS A 307 -50.56 17.32 -29.95
C HIS A 307 -50.72 18.16 -31.24
N MET A 308 -51.21 17.57 -32.33
CA MET A 308 -51.53 18.32 -33.55
C MET A 308 -52.64 19.34 -33.32
N LYS A 309 -53.69 18.97 -32.57
CA LYS A 309 -54.78 19.88 -32.18
C LYS A 309 -54.26 21.04 -31.33
N THR A 310 -53.40 20.78 -30.35
CA THR A 310 -52.84 21.85 -29.50
C THR A 310 -51.93 22.81 -30.26
N LYS A 311 -51.27 22.36 -31.34
CA LYS A 311 -50.52 23.21 -32.28
C LYS A 311 -51.38 23.92 -33.33
N GLY A 312 -52.68 23.61 -33.43
CA GLY A 312 -53.58 24.17 -34.44
C GLY A 312 -53.40 23.56 -35.85
N GLU A 313 -52.83 22.36 -35.96
CA GLU A 313 -52.55 21.67 -37.23
C GLU A 313 -53.73 20.78 -37.68
N GLU A 314 -54.97 21.20 -37.43
CA GLU A 314 -56.18 20.38 -37.63
C GLU A 314 -56.35 19.91 -39.08
N THR A 315 -55.96 20.74 -40.05
CA THR A 315 -56.02 20.43 -41.49
C THR A 315 -55.10 19.27 -41.89
N SER A 316 -54.06 18.99 -41.10
CA SER A 316 -53.07 17.94 -41.37
C SER A 316 -53.41 16.61 -40.69
N ILE A 317 -54.39 16.58 -39.78
CA ILE A 317 -54.74 15.37 -39.00
C ILE A 317 -55.24 14.26 -39.93
N LYS A 318 -56.08 14.59 -40.91
CA LYS A 318 -56.60 13.61 -41.86
C LYS A 318 -55.48 12.92 -42.65
N SER A 319 -54.56 13.70 -43.22
CA SER A 319 -53.46 13.16 -44.02
C SER A 319 -52.46 12.35 -43.19
N PHE A 320 -52.30 12.71 -41.90
CA PHE A 320 -51.54 11.91 -40.94
C PHE A 320 -52.21 10.54 -40.69
N ILE A 321 -53.50 10.52 -40.31
CA ILE A 321 -54.24 9.28 -40.05
C ILE A 321 -54.23 8.35 -41.27
N ASP A 322 -54.50 8.90 -42.46
CA ASP A 322 -54.50 8.15 -43.72
C ASP A 322 -53.15 7.51 -44.04
N ARG A 323 -52.05 8.20 -43.69
CA ARG A 323 -50.68 7.71 -43.92
C ARG A 323 -50.29 6.60 -42.96
N VAL A 324 -50.63 6.74 -41.68
CA VAL A 324 -50.11 5.86 -40.62
C VAL A 324 -50.97 4.61 -40.38
N SER A 325 -52.21 4.62 -40.86
CA SER A 325 -53.14 3.51 -40.70
C SER A 325 -53.69 3.02 -42.05
N PRO A 326 -52.89 2.32 -42.88
CA PRO A 326 -53.37 1.82 -44.16
C PRO A 326 -54.48 0.78 -43.94
N ALA A 327 -55.62 1.02 -44.59
CA ALA A 327 -56.91 0.32 -44.44
C ALA A 327 -56.95 -1.08 -45.08
N SER A 328 -55.91 -1.89 -44.92
CA SER A 328 -55.80 -3.18 -45.62
C SER A 328 -56.50 -4.36 -44.93
N SER A 329 -56.99 -4.22 -43.70
CA SER A 329 -57.77 -5.26 -43.02
C SER A 329 -59.03 -4.69 -42.35
N GLU A 330 -60.09 -5.48 -42.25
CA GLU A 330 -61.34 -5.07 -41.58
C GLU A 330 -61.15 -4.66 -40.12
N TRP A 331 -60.28 -5.38 -39.40
CA TRP A 331 -59.87 -5.00 -38.06
C TRP A 331 -59.27 -3.58 -38.04
N ARG A 332 -58.47 -3.21 -39.05
CA ARG A 332 -57.94 -1.84 -39.20
C ARG A 332 -58.98 -0.83 -39.65
N LYS A 333 -59.97 -1.20 -40.48
CA LYS A 333 -61.09 -0.30 -40.85
C LYS A 333 -61.89 0.15 -39.62
N LYS A 334 -62.14 -0.75 -38.67
CA LYS A 334 -62.81 -0.44 -37.39
C LYS A 334 -62.03 0.58 -36.56
N HIS A 335 -60.72 0.39 -36.44
CA HIS A 335 -59.86 1.31 -35.71
C HIS A 335 -59.70 2.66 -36.44
N LEU A 336 -59.62 2.65 -37.77
CA LEU A 336 -59.58 3.86 -38.58
C LEU A 336 -60.81 4.75 -38.36
N LYS A 337 -62.01 4.14 -38.32
CA LYS A 337 -63.25 4.86 -38.01
C LYS A 337 -63.22 5.48 -36.60
N GLN A 338 -62.68 4.77 -35.60
CA GLN A 338 -62.52 5.31 -34.25
C GLN A 338 -61.56 6.51 -34.21
N LEU A 339 -60.43 6.41 -34.91
CA LEU A 339 -59.45 7.50 -35.04
C LEU A 339 -60.05 8.75 -35.70
N TYR A 340 -60.79 8.57 -36.79
CA TYR A 340 -61.50 9.66 -37.48
C TYR A 340 -62.52 10.34 -36.56
N ASN A 341 -63.34 9.55 -35.86
CA ASN A 341 -64.32 10.08 -34.92
C ASN A 341 -63.64 10.85 -33.77
N TYR A 342 -62.53 10.33 -33.23
CA TYR A 342 -61.75 11.00 -32.20
C TYR A 342 -61.11 12.30 -32.68
N ALA A 343 -60.67 12.32 -33.94
CA ALA A 343 -60.14 13.51 -34.59
C ALA A 343 -61.21 14.57 -34.92
N GLY A 344 -62.50 14.22 -34.86
CA GLY A 344 -63.59 15.10 -35.30
C GLY A 344 -63.77 15.14 -36.82
N LEU A 345 -63.29 14.11 -37.53
CA LEU A 345 -63.37 13.99 -38.98
C LEU A 345 -64.56 13.12 -39.41
N ASP A 346 -65.11 13.40 -40.59
CA ASP A 346 -66.18 12.59 -41.16
C ASP A 346 -65.70 11.17 -41.51
N SER A 347 -66.31 10.16 -40.87
CA SER A 347 -66.02 8.74 -41.05
C SER A 347 -67.04 8.00 -41.92
N SER A 348 -68.02 8.71 -42.51
CA SER A 348 -69.12 8.14 -43.32
C SER A 348 -68.64 7.35 -44.54
N ASN A 349 -67.52 7.75 -45.15
CA ASN A 349 -66.94 7.11 -46.33
C ASN A 349 -66.07 5.86 -46.00
N ILE A 350 -65.93 5.50 -44.72
CA ILE A 350 -65.20 4.29 -44.30
C ILE A 350 -66.22 3.14 -44.22
N SER A 351 -66.48 2.46 -45.35
CA SER A 351 -67.44 1.37 -45.43
C SER A 351 -66.85 0.03 -44.94
N PHE A 352 -67.67 -0.71 -44.20
CA PHE A 352 -67.49 -2.11 -43.88
C PHE A 352 -68.32 -2.88 -44.91
N ASP A 353 -67.72 -3.81 -45.64
CA ASP A 353 -68.53 -4.84 -46.27
C ASP A 353 -68.83 -5.83 -45.15
N ASP A 354 -70.07 -5.83 -44.64
CA ASP A 354 -70.50 -6.70 -43.53
C ASP A 354 -70.66 -8.19 -43.96
N ASN A 355 -69.88 -8.63 -44.95
CA ASN A 355 -69.94 -9.98 -45.52
C ASN A 355 -68.55 -10.65 -45.48
N ASP A 356 -68.13 -11.14 -44.32
CA ASP A 356 -67.29 -12.35 -44.18
C ASP A 356 -67.36 -12.93 -42.75
#